data_AF-A0A7R9ZKK7-F1
#
_entry.id   AF-A0A7R9ZKK7-F1
#
_cell.length_a   1.000
_cell.length_b   1.000
_cell.length_c   1.000
_cell.angle_alpha   90.00
_cell.angle_beta   90.00
_cell.angle_gamma   90.00
#
_symmetry.space_group_name_H-M   'P 1'
#
loop_
_entity.id
_entity.type
_entity.pdbx_description
1 polymer ?
#
loop_
_entity_poly.entity_id
_entity_poly.type
_entity_poly.pdbx_seq_one_letter_code
_entity_poly.pdbx_strand_id
1 'polypeptide(L)'
;ASFESIATWIKSRGDRGVEREVLFVSHGGYDHHAVSRFNNVNTKLKDVNGALESFVAEMERQNVWDDVVIMTGSDFGRTLTPNSRGGTDHGWASNGFMMGGSIK
;
A
#
# COMPACT_ATOMS: atom_id res chain seq x y z
N ALA A 1 5.38 -3.05 9.87
CA ALA A 1 4.62 -4.30 10.07
C ALA A 1 4.25 -4.88 8.70
N SER A 2 3.92 -6.17 8.60
CA SER A 2 3.30 -6.74 7.39
C SER A 2 1.77 -6.69 7.49
N PHE A 3 1.07 -6.90 6.37
CA PHE A 3 -0.39 -7.05 6.40
C PHE A 3 -0.85 -8.24 7.25
N GLU A 4 -0.06 -9.31 7.32
CA GLU A 4 -0.34 -10.45 8.20
C GLU A 4 -0.30 -10.07 9.69
N SER A 5 0.71 -9.31 10.10
CA SER A 5 0.79 -8.80 11.48
C SER A 5 -0.38 -7.85 11.80
N ILE A 6 -0.73 -6.98 10.85
CA ILE A 6 -1.88 -6.07 10.98
C ILE A 6 -3.18 -6.85 11.12
N ALA A 7 -3.40 -7.87 10.30
CA ALA A 7 -4.59 -8.73 10.38
C ALA A 7 -4.70 -9.44 11.74
N THR A 8 -3.57 -9.84 12.32
CA THR A 8 -3.50 -10.45 13.66
C THR A 8 -3.85 -9.43 14.76
N TRP A 9 -3.41 -8.18 14.63
CA TRP A 9 -3.74 -7.11 15.58
C TRP A 9 -5.21 -6.70 15.51
N ILE A 10 -5.78 -6.62 14.30
CA ILE A 10 -7.21 -6.37 14.10
C ILE A 10 -8.04 -7.49 14.71
N LYS A 11 -7.63 -8.75 14.53
CA LYS A 11 -8.32 -9.91 15.12
C LYS A 11 -8.39 -9.85 16.65
N SER A 12 -7.33 -9.38 17.29
CA SER A 12 -7.21 -9.27 18.75
C SER A 12 -7.67 -7.92 19.32
N ARG A 13 -8.28 -7.04 18.51
CA ARG A 13 -8.68 -5.69 18.94
C ARG A 13 -9.62 -5.66 20.15
N GLY A 14 -10.51 -6.65 20.25
CA GLY A 14 -11.45 -6.78 21.38
C GLY A 14 -10.74 -7.11 22.69
N ASP A 15 -9.81 -8.07 22.66
CA ASP A 15 -9.01 -8.46 23.83
C ASP A 15 -8.11 -7.32 24.31
N ARG A 16 -7.64 -6.49 23.37
CA ARG A 16 -6.82 -5.31 23.66
C ARG A 16 -7.64 -4.07 24.04
N GLY A 17 -8.97 -4.15 23.97
CA GLY A 17 -9.87 -3.03 24.27
C GLY A 17 -9.67 -1.81 23.37
N VAL A 18 -9.28 -2.01 22.11
CA VAL A 18 -8.99 -0.91 21.18
C VAL A 18 -10.14 -0.68 20.22
N GLU A 19 -10.67 0.54 20.23
CA GLU A 19 -11.80 0.96 19.38
C GLU A 19 -11.35 1.49 18.02
N ARG A 20 -10.19 2.18 17.95
CA ARG A 20 -9.64 2.74 16.70
C ARG A 20 -8.12 2.63 16.68
N GLU A 21 -7.59 2.19 15.56
CA GLU A 21 -6.14 2.04 15.36
C GLU A 21 -5.69 2.62 14.03
N VAL A 22 -4.48 3.17 14.04
CA VAL A 22 -3.77 3.58 12.83
C VAL A 22 -2.51 2.73 12.75
N LEU A 23 -2.44 1.90 11.72
CA LEU A 23 -1.37 0.92 11.54
C LEU A 23 -0.65 1.21 10.22
N PHE A 24 0.68 1.09 10.24
CA PHE A 24 1.51 1.39 9.09
C PHE A 24 2.22 0.13 8.56
N VAL A 25 2.12 -0.08 7.26
CA VAL A 25 2.91 -1.02 6.48
C VAL A 25 3.70 -0.22 5.44
N SER A 26 4.97 -0.56 5.27
CA SER A 26 5.85 0.07 4.28
C SER A 26 6.29 -0.96 3.26
N HIS A 27 6.18 -0.61 1.98
CA HIS A 27 6.71 -1.41 0.89
C HIS A 27 7.71 -0.55 0.11
N GLY A 28 8.99 -0.90 0.19
CA GLY A 28 10.08 -0.07 -0.32
C GLY A 28 10.61 -0.50 -1.70
N GLY A 29 11.62 0.22 -2.17
CA GLY A 29 12.37 -0.12 -3.39
C GLY A 29 11.76 0.44 -4.67
N TYR A 30 11.13 1.61 -4.62
CA TYR A 30 10.58 2.29 -5.80
C TYR A 30 11.53 3.33 -6.42
N ASP A 31 12.66 3.61 -5.78
CA ASP A 31 13.65 4.61 -6.20
C ASP A 31 14.53 4.14 -7.37
N HIS A 32 13.95 4.18 -8.56
CA HIS A 32 14.64 3.87 -9.80
C HIS A 32 14.81 5.14 -10.63
N HIS A 33 15.78 5.22 -11.53
CA HIS A 33 15.99 6.43 -12.36
C HIS A 33 16.21 6.13 -13.85
N ALA A 34 16.17 4.85 -14.25
CA ALA A 34 16.45 4.42 -15.62
C ALA A 34 15.30 3.56 -16.16
N VAL A 35 14.98 3.71 -17.45
CA VAL A 35 13.87 2.99 -18.11
C VAL A 35 14.01 1.46 -18.01
N SER A 36 15.24 0.95 -18.01
CA SER A 36 15.56 -0.48 -17.89
C SER A 36 15.16 -1.11 -16.55
N ARG A 37 14.71 -0.30 -15.59
CA ARG A 37 14.23 -0.74 -14.27
C ARG A 37 12.71 -0.69 -14.14
N PHE A 38 11.97 -0.29 -15.16
CA PHE A 38 10.50 -0.26 -15.10
C PHE A 38 9.86 -1.65 -14.93
N ASN A 39 10.51 -2.72 -15.38
CA ASN A 39 10.07 -4.09 -15.08
C ASN A 39 10.01 -4.39 -13.57
N ASN A 40 10.89 -3.76 -12.77
CA ASN A 40 10.84 -3.90 -11.31
C ASN A 40 9.59 -3.25 -10.72
N VAL A 41 9.12 -2.15 -11.29
CA VAL A 41 7.90 -1.47 -10.84
C VAL A 41 6.68 -2.36 -11.08
N ASN A 42 6.59 -3.00 -12.24
CA ASN A 42 5.49 -3.92 -12.54
C ASN A 42 5.44 -5.11 -11.57
N THR A 43 6.59 -5.73 -11.27
CA THR A 43 6.65 -6.80 -10.27
C THR A 43 6.20 -6.31 -8.91
N LYS A 44 6.69 -5.14 -8.46
CA LYS A 44 6.29 -4.56 -7.18
C LYS A 44 4.81 -4.21 -7.08
N LEU A 45 4.20 -3.76 -8.16
CA LEU A 45 2.76 -3.50 -8.19
C LEU A 45 1.95 -4.80 -8.11
N LYS A 46 2.44 -5.90 -8.70
CA LYS A 46 1.84 -7.23 -8.50
C LYS A 46 1.93 -7.70 -7.05
N ASP A 47 3.07 -7.48 -6.39
CA ASP A 47 3.24 -7.82 -4.97
C ASP A 47 2.23 -7.04 -4.10
N VAL A 48 2.07 -5.74 -4.36
CA VAL A 48 1.07 -4.90 -3.68
C VAL A 48 -0.34 -5.42 -3.94
N ASN A 49 -0.68 -5.75 -5.19
CA ASN A 49 -2.01 -6.27 -5.53
C ASN A 49 -2.33 -7.57 -4.78
N GLY A 50 -1.43 -8.56 -4.82
CA GLY A 50 -1.64 -9.83 -4.14
C GLY A 50 -1.71 -9.70 -2.62
N ALA A 51 -0.92 -8.78 -2.03
CA ALA A 51 -0.98 -8.48 -0.61
C ALA A 51 -2.32 -7.83 -0.20
N LEU A 52 -2.83 -6.90 -1.00
CA LEU A 52 -4.13 -6.26 -0.76
C LEU A 52 -5.28 -7.26 -0.93
N GLU A 53 -5.29 -8.06 -1.99
CA GLU A 53 -6.29 -9.12 -2.20
C GLU A 53 -6.35 -10.07 -1.01
N SER A 54 -5.19 -10.55 -0.56
CA SER A 54 -5.10 -11.46 0.59
C SER A 54 -5.56 -10.79 1.89
N PHE A 55 -5.23 -9.52 2.08
CA PHE A 55 -5.63 -8.78 3.27
C PHE A 55 -7.14 -8.51 3.29
N VAL A 56 -7.73 -8.12 2.17
CA VAL A 56 -9.19 -7.93 2.04
C VAL A 56 -9.92 -9.22 2.36
N ALA A 57 -9.51 -10.35 1.76
CA ALA A 57 -10.14 -11.65 2.01
C ALA A 57 -10.08 -12.06 3.49
N GLU A 58 -8.99 -11.73 4.19
CA GLU A 58 -8.89 -11.99 5.64
C GLU A 58 -9.76 -11.03 6.47
N MET A 59 -9.87 -9.75 6.10
CA MET A 59 -10.78 -8.82 6.78
C MET A 59 -12.25 -9.19 6.59
N GLU A 60 -12.62 -9.69 5.41
CA GLU A 60 -13.94 -10.27 5.15
C GLU A 60 -14.17 -11.53 6.00
N ARG A 61 -13.19 -12.46 6.06
CA ARG A 61 -13.27 -13.65 6.94
C ARG A 61 -13.42 -13.30 8.43
N GLN A 62 -12.83 -12.19 8.86
CA GLN A 62 -12.97 -11.69 10.22
C GLN A 62 -14.29 -10.93 10.46
N ASN A 63 -15.09 -10.69 9.41
CA ASN A 63 -16.31 -9.88 9.41
C ASN A 63 -16.07 -8.43 9.87
N VAL A 64 -14.97 -7.82 9.41
CA VAL A 64 -14.57 -6.45 9.79
C VAL A 64 -14.23 -5.57 8.60
N TRP A 65 -14.42 -6.05 7.37
CA TRP A 65 -14.02 -5.32 6.17
C TRP A 65 -14.67 -3.94 6.07
N ASP A 66 -15.92 -3.81 6.50
CA ASP A 66 -16.66 -2.54 6.52
C ASP A 66 -16.10 -1.53 7.53
N ASP A 67 -15.30 -1.97 8.50
CA ASP A 67 -14.64 -1.16 9.53
C ASP A 67 -13.18 -0.82 9.19
N VAL A 68 -12.70 -1.21 8.00
CA VAL A 68 -11.31 -1.02 7.57
C VAL A 68 -11.22 0.00 6.44
N VAL A 69 -10.30 0.96 6.60
CA VAL A 69 -9.87 1.89 5.53
C VAL A 69 -8.37 1.74 5.31
N ILE A 70 -7.99 1.48 4.07
CA ILE A 70 -6.61 1.43 3.60
C ILE A 70 -6.36 2.69 2.78
N MET A 71 -5.28 3.40 3.09
CA MET A 71 -4.79 4.52 2.31
C MET A 71 -3.33 4.29 1.94
N THR A 72 -2.95 4.72 0.74
CA THR A 72 -1.54 4.73 0.33
C THR A 72 -0.96 6.13 0.35
N GLY A 73 0.32 6.20 0.70
CA GLY A 73 1.16 7.38 0.58
C GLY A 73 2.49 7.00 -0.04
N SER A 74 3.06 7.92 -0.83
CA SER A 74 4.41 7.80 -1.39
C SER A 74 5.22 9.04 -1.06
N ASP A 75 6.51 8.83 -0.74
CA ASP A 75 7.46 9.88 -0.36
C ASP A 75 7.73 10.87 -1.50
N PHE A 76 7.66 10.39 -2.75
CA PHE A 76 7.88 11.20 -3.94
C PHE A 76 6.99 10.80 -5.10
N GLY A 77 6.81 11.76 -6.01
CA GLY A 77 6.28 11.58 -7.35
C GLY A 77 7.35 11.26 -8.39
N ARG A 78 6.95 11.28 -9.66
CA ARG A 78 7.88 11.12 -10.80
C ARG A 78 7.77 12.32 -11.73
N THR A 79 8.91 12.80 -12.25
CA THR A 79 8.93 13.90 -13.22
C THR A 79 8.17 13.53 -14.50
N LEU A 80 7.44 14.48 -15.08
CA LEU A 80 6.82 14.32 -16.41
C LEU A 80 7.87 14.36 -17.52
N THR A 81 8.90 15.20 -17.36
CA THR A 81 10.01 15.30 -18.30
C THR A 81 11.02 14.18 -18.05
N PRO A 82 11.48 13.49 -19.11
CA PRO A 82 12.53 12.48 -18.99
C PRO A 82 13.86 13.07 -18.49
N ASN A 83 14.61 12.27 -17.73
CA ASN A 83 15.98 12.60 -17.33
C ASN A 83 17.00 12.18 -18.41
N SER A 84 18.28 12.48 -18.19
CA SER A 84 19.37 12.18 -19.14
C SER A 84 19.61 10.67 -19.37
N ARG A 85 19.02 9.80 -18.54
CA ARG A 85 19.08 8.34 -18.66
C ARG A 85 17.84 7.74 -19.33
N GLY A 86 16.97 8.58 -19.91
CA GLY A 86 15.72 8.17 -20.53
C GLY A 86 14.66 7.67 -19.53
N GLY A 87 14.87 7.89 -18.22
CA GLY A 87 13.92 7.56 -17.15
C GLY A 87 13.28 8.81 -16.56
N THR A 88 12.91 8.74 -15.28
CA THR A 88 12.31 9.87 -14.54
C THR A 88 13.03 10.08 -13.20
N ASP A 89 12.99 11.31 -12.70
CA ASP A 89 13.52 11.68 -11.37
C ASP A 89 12.38 11.89 -10.38
N HIS A 90 12.71 12.30 -9.15
CA HIS A 90 11.74 12.58 -8.10
C HIS A 90 10.91 13.82 -8.46
N GLY A 91 9.60 13.72 -8.29
CA GLY A 91 8.64 14.81 -8.49
C GLY A 91 7.90 15.15 -7.19
N TRP A 92 7.25 16.31 -7.18
CA TRP A 92 6.55 16.85 -6.02
C TRP A 92 5.09 16.34 -5.88
N ALA A 93 4.60 15.55 -6.84
CA ALA A 93 3.23 15.01 -6.86
C ALA A 93 3.20 13.50 -6.57
N SER A 94 2.65 13.09 -5.43
CA SER A 94 2.54 11.68 -5.03
C SER A 94 1.39 10.96 -5.75
N ASN A 95 1.43 9.63 -5.77
CA ASN A 95 0.30 8.78 -6.17
C ASN A 95 -0.28 8.14 -4.92
N GLY A 96 -1.60 8.24 -4.77
CA GLY A 96 -2.32 7.64 -3.66
C GLY A 96 -3.68 7.13 -4.09
N PHE A 97 -4.17 6.12 -3.39
CA PHE A 97 -5.52 5.61 -3.46
C PHE A 97 -6.02 5.27 -2.06
N MET A 98 -7.34 5.12 -1.96
CA MET A 98 -8.03 4.71 -0.75
C MET A 98 -8.99 3.58 -1.10
N MET A 99 -9.12 2.59 -0.22
CA MET A 99 -10.10 1.51 -0.33
C MET A 99 -10.58 1.04 1.04
N GLY A 100 -11.78 0.49 1.13
CA GLY A 100 -12.38 0.00 2.37
C GLY A 100 -13.81 -0.47 2.13
N GLY A 101 -14.35 -1.34 2.98
CA GLY A 101 -15.69 -1.93 2.75
C GLY A 101 -16.82 -0.91 2.72
N SER A 102 -16.67 0.15 3.52
CA SER A 102 -17.65 1.26 3.58
C SER A 102 -17.42 2.39 2.57
N ILE A 103 -16.39 2.31 1.72
CA ILE A 103 -16.05 3.36 0.75
C ILE A 103 -16.82 3.13 -0.56
N LYS A 104 -17.44 4.20 -1.11
CA LYS A 104 -18.30 4.19 -2.31
C LYS A 104 -17.75 5.09 -3.41
#